data_AF-A0A953EDH6-F1
#
_entry.id   AF-A0A953EDH6-F1
#
_cell.length_a   1.000
_cell.length_b   1.000
_cell.length_c   1.000
_cell.angle_alpha   90.00
_cell.angle_beta   90.00
_cell.angle_gamma   90.00
#
_symmetry.space_group_name_H-M   'P 1'
#
loop_
_entity.id
_entity.type
_entity.pdbx_description
1 polymer ?
#
loop_
_entity_poly.entity_id
_entity_poly.type
_entity_poly.pdbx_seq_one_letter_code
_entity_poly.pdbx_strand_id
1 'polypeptide(L)'
;VEQEGARAAHRRDAVALARFLAWFHRAAPQGGETEISAADRLLEFRRQVDLFRAESFPAISGAGENGAIVHYRVTPESNRPIRPDEVYLIDSGGQYLDGTTDVTRTLWTGPGEPPALLKQRYTRVLQGHVALATLRFPQGVAGPHLDAIARRPLWDAGLDYDHGTGHGVGSFLSVHEGPVAFSRAAKPVPLQPGMILSDEPGYYLPGQYGIRIENLLLVREAPKLPDQVKTFLEFETLTLAPYERRLIEPAMLTAAERDWINAYQARVLAEVAPHCDADTAAWLREACAPL
;
A
#
# COMPACT_ATOMS: atom_id res chain seq x y z
N VAL A 1 1.11 -24.18 1.44
CA VAL A 1 -0.34 -23.95 1.29
C VAL A 1 -0.68 -22.51 1.64
N GLU A 2 -0.41 -22.04 2.87
CA GLU A 2 -0.74 -20.67 3.30
C GLU A 2 -0.14 -19.57 2.43
N GLN A 3 1.14 -19.69 2.01
CA GLN A 3 1.75 -18.69 1.11
C GLN A 3 1.04 -18.59 -0.25
N GLU A 4 0.63 -19.72 -0.83
CA GLU A 4 -0.15 -19.73 -2.08
C GLU A 4 -1.57 -19.20 -1.86
N GLY A 5 -2.17 -19.49 -0.70
CA GLY A 5 -3.43 -18.89 -0.28
C GLY A 5 -3.34 -17.38 -0.18
N ALA A 6 -2.29 -16.85 0.46
CA ALA A 6 -2.04 -15.42 0.53
C ALA A 6 -1.87 -14.80 -0.86
N ARG A 7 -1.07 -15.40 -1.76
CA ARG A 7 -0.94 -14.94 -3.16
C ARG A 7 -2.29 -14.91 -3.88
N ALA A 8 -3.11 -15.94 -3.71
CA ALA A 8 -4.43 -16.03 -4.33
C ALA A 8 -5.42 -15.00 -3.76
N ALA A 9 -5.45 -14.80 -2.44
CA ALA A 9 -6.25 -13.78 -1.77
C ALA A 9 -5.90 -12.37 -2.28
N HIS A 10 -4.60 -12.04 -2.37
CA HIS A 10 -4.15 -10.74 -2.87
C HIS A 10 -4.48 -10.52 -4.35
N ARG A 11 -4.39 -11.56 -5.19
CA ARG A 11 -4.83 -11.47 -6.60
C ARG A 11 -6.33 -11.18 -6.72
N ARG A 12 -7.17 -11.76 -5.85
CA ARG A 12 -8.61 -11.47 -5.83
C ARG A 12 -8.88 -10.06 -5.33
N ASP A 13 -8.25 -9.66 -4.23
CA ASP A 13 -8.40 -8.32 -3.66
C ASP A 13 -7.96 -7.24 -4.65
N ALA A 14 -6.90 -7.50 -5.42
CA ALA A 14 -6.41 -6.62 -6.47
C ALA A 14 -7.46 -6.30 -7.54
N VAL A 15 -8.34 -7.25 -7.90
CA VAL A 15 -9.44 -7.01 -8.85
C VAL A 15 -10.48 -6.07 -8.25
N ALA A 16 -10.86 -6.29 -6.99
CA ALA A 16 -11.80 -5.42 -6.28
C ALA A 16 -11.22 -4.00 -6.13
N LEU A 17 -9.96 -3.90 -5.75
CA LEU A 17 -9.26 -2.64 -5.59
C LEU A 17 -9.06 -1.92 -6.93
N ALA A 18 -8.74 -2.62 -8.01
CA ALA A 18 -8.66 -2.00 -9.34
C ALA A 18 -9.99 -1.40 -9.80
N ARG A 19 -11.11 -2.11 -9.57
CA ARG A 19 -12.47 -1.59 -9.86
C ARG A 19 -12.77 -0.34 -9.03
N PHE A 20 -12.43 -0.36 -7.75
CA PHE A 20 -12.57 0.80 -6.88
C PHE A 20 -11.74 1.98 -7.37
N LEU A 21 -10.45 1.80 -7.65
CA LEU A 21 -9.57 2.88 -8.06
C LEU A 21 -9.99 3.48 -9.42
N ALA A 22 -10.42 2.64 -10.37
CA ALA A 22 -10.97 3.10 -11.64
C ALA A 22 -12.27 3.89 -11.48
N TRP A 23 -13.18 3.42 -10.61
CA TRP A 23 -14.40 4.14 -10.25
C TRP A 23 -14.06 5.48 -9.58
N PHE A 24 -13.19 5.46 -8.57
CA PHE A 24 -12.81 6.63 -7.78
C PHE A 24 -12.17 7.71 -8.66
N HIS A 25 -11.28 7.31 -9.58
CA HIS A 25 -10.67 8.21 -10.55
C HIS A 25 -11.69 8.98 -11.38
N ARG A 26 -12.84 8.36 -11.73
CA ARG A 26 -13.92 9.01 -12.46
C ARG A 26 -14.86 9.81 -11.55
N ALA A 27 -15.18 9.28 -10.37
CA ALA A 27 -16.18 9.83 -9.46
C ALA A 27 -15.67 11.03 -8.67
N ALA A 28 -14.46 10.97 -8.11
CA ALA A 28 -13.94 12.00 -7.21
C ALA A 28 -13.88 13.41 -7.83
N PRO A 29 -13.46 13.59 -9.11
CA PRO A 29 -13.47 14.91 -9.74
C PRO A 29 -14.87 15.53 -9.93
N GLN A 30 -15.93 14.71 -9.97
CA GLN A 30 -17.31 15.16 -10.13
C GLN A 30 -17.91 15.65 -8.80
N GLY A 31 -17.31 15.29 -7.66
CA GLY A 31 -17.85 15.52 -6.34
C GLY A 31 -19.07 14.64 -6.02
N GLY A 32 -19.66 14.84 -4.85
CA GLY A 32 -20.85 14.11 -4.38
C GLY A 32 -20.56 12.84 -3.60
N GLU A 33 -19.32 12.34 -3.66
CA GLU A 33 -18.86 11.26 -2.79
C GLU A 33 -18.45 11.78 -1.40
N THR A 34 -18.50 10.89 -0.43
CA THR A 34 -18.13 11.11 0.96
C THR A 34 -17.16 10.01 1.40
N GLU A 35 -16.51 10.19 2.55
CA GLU A 35 -15.63 9.17 3.12
C GLU A 35 -16.35 7.82 3.31
N ILE A 36 -17.59 7.85 3.84
CA ILE A 36 -18.41 6.64 4.00
C ILE A 36 -18.76 6.03 2.64
N SER A 37 -19.23 6.82 1.67
CA SER A 37 -19.66 6.26 0.38
C SER A 37 -18.50 5.63 -0.41
N ALA A 38 -17.29 6.19 -0.31
CA ALA A 38 -16.10 5.60 -0.90
C ALA A 38 -15.70 4.28 -0.21
N ALA A 39 -15.72 4.22 1.13
CA ALA A 39 -15.46 2.98 1.88
C ALA A 39 -16.48 1.89 1.55
N ASP A 40 -17.77 2.23 1.54
CA ASP A 40 -18.88 1.33 1.18
C ASP A 40 -18.73 0.80 -0.25
N ARG A 41 -18.29 1.66 -1.18
CA ARG A 41 -18.06 1.24 -2.57
C ARG A 41 -16.93 0.22 -2.69
N LEU A 42 -15.81 0.41 -1.98
CA LEU A 42 -14.73 -0.56 -1.98
C LEU A 42 -15.17 -1.90 -1.38
N LEU A 43 -15.93 -1.85 -0.28
CA LEU A 43 -16.51 -3.04 0.33
C LEU A 43 -17.48 -3.77 -0.62
N GLU A 44 -18.28 -3.04 -1.37
CA GLU A 44 -19.15 -3.60 -2.41
C GLU A 44 -18.35 -4.38 -3.45
N PHE A 45 -17.24 -3.81 -3.96
CA PHE A 45 -16.38 -4.52 -4.91
C PHE A 45 -15.73 -5.77 -4.32
N ARG A 46 -15.31 -5.73 -3.04
CA ARG A 46 -14.76 -6.90 -2.34
C ARG A 46 -15.79 -8.03 -2.16
N ARG A 47 -17.06 -7.69 -1.91
CA ARG A 47 -18.15 -8.69 -1.82
C ARG A 47 -18.41 -9.44 -3.13
N GLN A 48 -17.92 -8.93 -4.26
CA GLN A 48 -18.11 -9.53 -5.59
C GLN A 48 -16.99 -10.49 -6.00
N VAL A 49 -15.90 -10.58 -5.24
CA VAL A 49 -14.79 -11.51 -5.53
C VAL A 49 -14.90 -12.77 -4.70
N ASP A 50 -14.40 -13.88 -5.24
CA ASP A 50 -14.52 -15.20 -4.62
C ASP A 50 -13.84 -15.24 -3.24
N LEU A 51 -14.37 -16.11 -2.37
CA LEU A 51 -13.84 -16.42 -1.04
C LEU A 51 -13.85 -15.28 -0.02
N PHE A 52 -14.26 -14.06 -0.38
CA PHE A 52 -14.43 -12.95 0.56
C PHE A 52 -15.39 -13.32 1.71
N ARG A 53 -15.07 -12.90 2.93
CA ARG A 53 -15.86 -13.18 4.14
C ARG A 53 -16.22 -11.93 4.91
N ALA A 54 -15.28 -11.02 5.09
CA ALA A 54 -15.46 -9.77 5.81
C ALA A 54 -14.30 -8.83 5.50
N GLU A 55 -14.39 -7.57 5.92
CA GLU A 55 -13.21 -6.73 6.03
C GLU A 55 -12.26 -7.30 7.10
N SER A 56 -10.95 -7.16 6.90
CA SER A 56 -9.95 -7.55 7.91
C SER A 56 -9.88 -6.55 9.08
N PHE A 57 -10.34 -5.32 8.85
CA PHE A 57 -10.58 -4.25 9.82
C PHE A 57 -11.50 -3.19 9.18
N PRO A 58 -12.19 -2.34 9.96
CA PRO A 58 -12.99 -1.25 9.40
C PRO A 58 -12.11 -0.29 8.58
N ALA A 59 -12.46 -0.05 7.31
CA ALA A 59 -11.68 0.79 6.42
C ALA A 59 -11.46 2.21 6.99
N ILE A 60 -10.23 2.70 6.91
CA ILE A 60 -9.87 4.08 7.17
C ILE A 60 -10.03 4.85 5.85
N SER A 61 -11.05 5.69 5.79
CA SER A 61 -11.39 6.50 4.62
C SER A 61 -11.31 7.96 5.02
N GLY A 62 -10.23 8.65 4.67
CA GLY A 62 -9.93 10.01 5.13
C GLY A 62 -9.66 10.97 3.98
N ALA A 63 -10.50 11.99 3.84
CA ALA A 63 -10.36 13.07 2.86
C ALA A 63 -9.72 14.32 3.48
N GLY A 64 -8.78 14.93 2.77
CA GLY A 64 -8.06 16.12 3.22
C GLY A 64 -7.50 15.92 4.63
N GLU A 65 -7.88 16.80 5.54
CA GLU A 65 -7.39 16.85 6.92
C GLU A 65 -7.64 15.56 7.71
N ASN A 66 -8.70 14.80 7.41
CA ASN A 66 -8.99 13.53 8.09
C ASN A 66 -7.97 12.46 7.75
N GLY A 67 -7.36 12.50 6.56
CA GLY A 67 -6.28 11.61 6.18
C GLY A 67 -5.02 11.79 7.04
N ALA A 68 -4.85 12.94 7.70
CA ALA A 68 -3.72 13.20 8.60
C ALA A 68 -3.85 12.49 9.97
N ILE A 69 -5.00 11.88 10.28
CA ILE A 69 -5.23 11.16 11.53
C ILE A 69 -4.95 9.68 11.26
N VAL A 70 -3.83 9.16 11.79
CA VAL A 70 -3.28 7.83 11.46
C VAL A 70 -4.33 6.71 11.55
N HIS A 71 -5.06 6.63 12.67
CA HIS A 71 -6.14 5.67 12.89
C HIS A 71 -7.52 6.33 12.82
N TYR A 72 -7.74 7.19 11.80
CA TYR A 72 -9.03 7.82 11.57
C TYR A 72 -10.14 6.78 11.42
N ARG A 73 -11.30 7.05 12.00
CA ARG A 73 -12.51 6.25 11.80
C ARG A 73 -13.66 7.19 11.51
N VAL A 74 -14.16 7.12 10.30
CA VAL A 74 -15.31 7.91 9.88
C VAL A 74 -16.56 7.47 10.65
N THR A 75 -17.35 8.45 11.07
CA THR A 75 -18.68 8.30 11.67
C THR A 75 -19.69 9.12 10.86
N PRO A 76 -21.00 8.90 10.99
CA PRO A 76 -22.00 9.75 10.32
C PRO A 76 -21.82 11.25 10.59
N GLU A 77 -21.34 11.62 11.78
CA GLU A 77 -21.09 13.01 12.19
C GLU A 77 -19.79 13.58 11.63
N SER A 78 -18.79 12.74 11.39
CA SER A 78 -17.47 13.13 10.87
C SER A 78 -17.30 12.88 9.37
N ASN A 79 -18.31 12.28 8.72
CA ASN A 79 -18.34 11.91 7.30
C ASN A 79 -18.20 13.14 6.39
N ARG A 80 -16.97 13.41 5.97
CA ARG A 80 -16.63 14.56 5.16
C ARG A 80 -16.93 14.28 3.68
N PRO A 81 -17.47 15.27 2.94
CA PRO A 81 -17.46 15.21 1.48
C PRO A 81 -16.03 15.13 0.94
N ILE A 82 -15.82 14.31 -0.08
CA ILE A 82 -14.56 14.25 -0.83
C ILE A 82 -14.62 15.37 -1.86
N ARG A 83 -13.78 16.39 -1.68
CA ARG A 83 -13.70 17.55 -2.56
C ARG A 83 -12.74 17.27 -3.71
N PRO A 84 -12.92 17.90 -4.88
CA PRO A 84 -11.90 17.90 -5.91
C PRO A 84 -10.60 18.58 -5.43
N ASP A 85 -9.49 18.21 -6.06
CA ASP A 85 -8.15 18.78 -5.85
C ASP A 85 -7.64 18.69 -4.40
N GLU A 86 -7.91 17.56 -3.74
CA GLU A 86 -7.35 17.23 -2.43
C GLU A 86 -6.81 15.80 -2.38
N VAL A 87 -6.18 15.47 -1.25
CA VAL A 87 -5.71 14.12 -0.97
C VAL A 87 -6.84 13.29 -0.38
N TYR A 88 -6.97 12.06 -0.84
CA TYR A 88 -7.81 11.05 -0.20
C TYR A 88 -6.98 9.81 0.12
N LEU A 89 -7.03 9.38 1.37
CA LEU A 89 -6.35 8.17 1.85
C LEU A 89 -7.41 7.11 2.14
N ILE A 90 -7.22 5.93 1.54
CA ILE A 90 -8.02 4.74 1.83
C ILE A 90 -7.08 3.61 2.26
N ASP A 91 -7.29 3.13 3.48
CA ASP A 91 -6.63 1.97 4.04
C ASP A 91 -7.67 0.95 4.44
N SER A 92 -7.52 -0.26 3.92
CA SER A 92 -8.56 -1.28 3.99
C SER A 92 -8.03 -2.65 3.62
N GLY A 93 -8.66 -3.69 4.17
CA GLY A 93 -8.34 -5.05 3.82
C GLY A 93 -9.55 -5.98 3.86
N GLY A 94 -9.37 -7.17 3.30
CA GLY A 94 -10.35 -8.25 3.26
C GLY A 94 -9.85 -9.54 3.90
N GLN A 95 -10.77 -10.27 4.53
CA GLN A 95 -10.63 -11.65 4.93
C GLN A 95 -11.18 -12.55 3.83
N TYR A 96 -10.33 -13.45 3.35
CA TYR A 96 -10.64 -14.49 2.39
C TYR A 96 -10.42 -15.84 3.05
N LEU A 97 -11.18 -16.88 2.64
CA LEU A 97 -11.00 -18.23 3.21
C LEU A 97 -9.56 -18.77 3.11
N ASP A 98 -8.75 -18.21 2.21
CA ASP A 98 -7.37 -18.60 1.93
C ASP A 98 -6.33 -17.53 2.31
N GLY A 99 -6.71 -16.39 2.90
CA GLY A 99 -5.73 -15.38 3.33
C GLY A 99 -6.34 -14.09 3.88
N THR A 100 -5.48 -13.24 4.44
CA THR A 100 -5.81 -11.90 4.92
C THR A 100 -5.06 -10.86 4.10
N THR A 101 -5.70 -9.75 3.78
CA THR A 101 -5.11 -8.65 3.02
C THR A 101 -5.12 -7.36 3.84
N ASP A 102 -4.17 -6.50 3.52
CA ASP A 102 -4.05 -5.14 4.03
C ASP A 102 -3.43 -4.25 2.95
N VAL A 103 -4.00 -3.07 2.73
CA VAL A 103 -3.56 -2.17 1.67
C VAL A 103 -4.09 -0.74 1.86
N THR A 104 -3.13 0.16 1.99
CA THR A 104 -3.33 1.59 1.87
C THR A 104 -2.94 2.15 0.50
N ARG A 105 -3.80 3.00 -0.07
CA ARG A 105 -3.47 3.90 -1.17
C ARG A 105 -3.85 5.35 -0.83
N THR A 106 -2.94 6.25 -1.17
CA THR A 106 -3.17 7.70 -1.15
C THR A 106 -3.38 8.18 -2.59
N LEU A 107 -4.50 8.86 -2.83
CA LEU A 107 -5.04 9.22 -4.14
C LEU A 107 -5.20 10.74 -4.27
N TRP A 108 -5.20 11.22 -5.52
CA TRP A 108 -5.54 12.61 -5.84
C TRP A 108 -6.95 12.71 -6.41
N THR A 109 -7.80 13.54 -5.83
CA THR A 109 -9.24 13.58 -6.15
C THR A 109 -9.59 14.50 -7.31
N GLY A 110 -8.67 15.37 -7.72
CA GLY A 110 -8.97 16.47 -8.64
C GLY A 110 -8.50 16.27 -10.07
N PRO A 111 -9.06 17.06 -11.02
CA PRO A 111 -8.51 17.18 -12.36
C PRO A 111 -7.29 18.11 -12.42
N GLY A 112 -7.07 18.96 -11.41
CA GLY A 112 -5.92 19.84 -11.32
C GLY A 112 -4.61 19.10 -11.00
N GLU A 113 -3.50 19.80 -11.13
CA GLU A 113 -2.17 19.26 -10.79
C GLU A 113 -1.97 19.29 -9.26
N PRO A 114 -1.51 18.17 -8.65
CA PRO A 114 -1.19 18.17 -7.23
C PRO A 114 -0.08 19.17 -6.88
N PRO A 115 -0.14 19.85 -5.71
CA PRO A 115 0.92 20.77 -5.29
C PRO A 115 2.31 20.11 -5.25
N ALA A 116 3.34 20.83 -5.71
CA ALA A 116 4.70 20.29 -5.78
C ALA A 116 5.23 19.76 -4.43
N LEU A 117 4.90 20.43 -3.32
CA LEU A 117 5.28 19.98 -1.98
C LEU A 117 4.62 18.64 -1.62
N LEU A 118 3.35 18.45 -1.99
CA LEU A 118 2.63 17.19 -1.79
C LEU A 118 3.28 16.06 -2.59
N LYS A 119 3.62 16.30 -3.88
CA LYS A 119 4.32 15.32 -4.72
C LYS A 119 5.67 14.93 -4.12
N GLN A 120 6.42 15.91 -3.60
CA GLN A 120 7.67 15.66 -2.90
C GLN A 120 7.48 14.78 -1.65
N ARG A 121 6.41 14.99 -0.86
CA ARG A 121 6.16 14.18 0.34
C ARG A 121 5.72 12.77 -0.01
N TYR A 122 4.82 12.63 -0.98
CA TYR A 122 4.40 11.32 -1.50
C TYR A 122 5.57 10.52 -2.03
N THR A 123 6.44 11.17 -2.82
CA THR A 123 7.60 10.50 -3.40
C THR A 123 8.58 10.02 -2.33
N ARG A 124 8.78 10.76 -1.24
CA ARG A 124 9.63 10.29 -0.12
C ARG A 124 9.04 9.09 0.60
N VAL A 125 7.73 9.08 0.83
CA VAL A 125 7.03 7.90 1.37
C VAL A 125 7.22 6.70 0.44
N LEU A 126 7.05 6.91 -0.87
CA LEU A 126 7.26 5.86 -1.88
C LEU A 126 8.71 5.37 -1.92
N GLN A 127 9.70 6.26 -1.81
CA GLN A 127 11.12 5.84 -1.73
C GLN A 127 11.38 4.96 -0.51
N GLY A 128 10.77 5.27 0.63
CA GLY A 128 10.86 4.45 1.83
C GLY A 128 10.30 3.05 1.62
N HIS A 129 9.11 2.98 1.01
CA HIS A 129 8.43 1.76 0.65
C HIS A 129 9.27 0.91 -0.32
N VAL A 130 9.74 1.50 -1.42
CA VAL A 130 10.61 0.83 -2.40
C VAL A 130 11.90 0.33 -1.76
N ALA A 131 12.52 1.12 -0.87
CA ALA A 131 13.76 0.75 -0.21
C ALA A 131 13.60 -0.49 0.68
N LEU A 132 12.43 -0.68 1.31
CA LEU A 132 12.14 -1.88 2.07
C LEU A 132 11.76 -3.05 1.16
N ALA A 133 10.85 -2.84 0.21
CA ALA A 133 10.39 -3.87 -0.73
C ALA A 133 11.51 -4.48 -1.59
N THR A 134 12.57 -3.73 -1.88
CA THR A 134 13.73 -4.19 -2.68
C THR A 134 14.90 -4.72 -1.85
N LEU A 135 14.77 -4.70 -0.52
CA LEU A 135 15.89 -5.01 0.36
C LEU A 135 16.31 -6.48 0.27
N ARG A 136 17.62 -6.69 0.19
CA ARG A 136 18.28 -7.97 0.43
C ARG A 136 19.07 -7.91 1.72
N PHE A 137 18.84 -8.84 2.64
CA PHE A 137 19.41 -8.80 3.99
C PHE A 137 19.86 -10.19 4.46
N PRO A 138 20.90 -10.31 5.31
CA PRO A 138 21.35 -11.61 5.78
C PRO A 138 20.32 -12.25 6.72
N GLN A 139 20.23 -13.58 6.67
CA GLN A 139 19.43 -14.34 7.62
C GLN A 139 19.84 -14.03 9.07
N GLY A 140 18.85 -13.91 9.97
CA GLY A 140 19.06 -13.54 11.37
C GLY A 140 18.75 -12.08 11.69
N VAL A 141 18.52 -11.23 10.68
CA VAL A 141 18.06 -9.85 10.86
C VAL A 141 16.58 -9.83 11.26
N ALA A 142 16.23 -8.98 12.22
CA ALA A 142 14.89 -8.78 12.73
C ALA A 142 14.26 -7.49 12.19
N GLY A 143 12.94 -7.40 12.20
CA GLY A 143 12.20 -6.24 11.68
C GLY A 143 12.60 -4.87 12.25
N PRO A 144 12.86 -4.70 13.57
CA PRO A 144 13.34 -3.43 14.12
C PRO A 144 14.65 -2.91 13.50
N HIS A 145 15.51 -3.80 12.99
CA HIS A 145 16.76 -3.40 12.33
C HIS A 145 16.52 -2.78 10.95
N LEU A 146 15.36 -3.05 10.34
CA LEU A 146 15.02 -2.65 8.99
C LEU A 146 14.08 -1.43 8.93
N ASP A 147 13.40 -1.10 10.03
CA ASP A 147 12.44 0.02 10.12
C ASP A 147 13.04 1.38 9.67
N ALA A 148 14.30 1.66 10.02
CA ALA A 148 14.95 2.92 9.63
C ALA A 148 15.19 3.06 8.11
N ILE A 149 15.16 1.96 7.35
CA ILE A 149 15.36 1.97 5.89
C ILE A 149 14.20 2.71 5.21
N ALA A 150 12.96 2.41 5.61
CA ALA A 150 11.78 3.07 5.07
C ALA A 150 11.68 4.54 5.52
N ARG A 151 12.25 4.89 6.67
CA ARG A 151 12.23 6.27 7.21
C ARG A 151 13.25 7.19 6.57
N ARG A 152 14.36 6.63 6.07
CA ARG A 152 15.52 7.42 5.63
C ARG A 152 15.15 8.54 4.65
N PRO A 153 14.33 8.33 3.60
CA PRO A 153 13.99 9.40 2.66
C PRO A 153 13.20 10.56 3.29
N LEU A 154 12.42 10.30 4.34
CA LEU A 154 11.73 11.34 5.11
C LEU A 154 12.68 12.06 6.07
N TRP A 155 13.55 11.32 6.76
CA TRP A 155 14.56 11.89 7.66
C TRP A 155 15.51 12.85 6.95
N ASP A 156 15.90 12.55 5.71
CA ASP A 156 16.72 13.46 4.88
C ASP A 156 16.06 14.82 4.63
N ALA A 157 14.74 14.93 4.84
CA ALA A 157 13.98 16.17 4.74
C ALA A 157 13.47 16.70 6.09
N GLY A 158 13.93 16.13 7.21
CA GLY A 158 13.50 16.52 8.55
C GLY A 158 12.06 16.12 8.89
N LEU A 159 11.54 15.06 8.27
CA LEU A 159 10.19 14.53 8.50
C LEU A 159 10.25 13.13 9.11
N ASP A 160 9.17 12.68 9.76
CA ASP A 160 9.00 11.30 10.26
C ASP A 160 7.49 10.92 10.28
N TYR A 161 7.17 9.70 10.71
CA TYR A 161 5.82 9.22 11.01
C TYR A 161 5.75 8.47 12.35
N ASP A 162 4.65 8.65 13.08
CA ASP A 162 4.47 8.23 14.48
C ASP A 162 3.87 6.82 14.65
N HIS A 163 4.09 5.92 13.69
CA HIS A 163 3.74 4.50 13.78
C HIS A 163 4.90 3.61 13.31
N GLY A 164 4.78 2.29 13.49
CA GLY A 164 5.72 1.32 12.92
C GLY A 164 5.66 1.32 11.40
N THR A 165 6.74 0.93 10.73
CA THR A 165 6.76 0.75 9.27
C THR A 165 5.92 -0.44 8.81
N GLY A 166 5.63 -1.39 9.69
CA GLY A 166 4.70 -2.47 9.41
C GLY A 166 4.63 -3.54 10.49
N HIS A 167 3.72 -4.48 10.31
CA HIS A 167 3.38 -5.56 11.25
C HIS A 167 3.24 -6.90 10.52
N GLY A 168 3.33 -8.01 11.25
CA GLY A 168 2.99 -9.32 10.68
C GLY A 168 1.50 -9.44 10.34
N VAL A 169 1.17 -10.32 9.39
CA VAL A 169 -0.20 -10.59 8.94
C VAL A 169 -0.47 -12.09 8.94
N GLY A 170 -1.55 -12.51 9.60
CA GLY A 170 -1.94 -13.92 9.68
C GLY A 170 -2.64 -14.44 8.42
N SER A 171 -2.68 -15.76 8.27
CA SER A 171 -3.36 -16.42 7.14
C SER A 171 -4.84 -16.67 7.48
N PHE A 172 -5.74 -15.82 6.98
CA PHE A 172 -7.18 -15.81 7.35
C PHE A 172 -7.38 -15.69 8.87
N LEU A 173 -6.59 -14.79 9.48
CA LEU A 173 -6.52 -14.55 10.92
C LEU A 173 -6.36 -13.04 11.18
N SER A 174 -5.76 -12.66 12.31
CA SER A 174 -5.51 -11.27 12.66
C SER A 174 -4.69 -10.57 11.58
N VAL A 175 -5.19 -9.42 11.12
CA VAL A 175 -4.44 -8.53 10.22
C VAL A 175 -3.20 -7.97 10.90
N HIS A 176 -3.27 -7.74 12.22
CA HIS A 176 -2.12 -7.44 13.08
C HIS A 176 -1.68 -8.71 13.84
N GLU A 177 -0.70 -9.43 13.30
CA GLU A 177 -0.17 -10.66 13.90
C GLU A 177 1.29 -10.50 14.34
N GLY A 178 1.54 -10.71 15.63
CA GLY A 178 2.90 -10.76 16.18
C GLY A 178 3.56 -12.13 16.02
N PRO A 179 4.86 -12.28 16.39
CA PRO A 179 5.66 -11.30 17.11
C PRO A 179 6.53 -10.40 16.21
N VAL A 180 6.50 -10.59 14.89
CA VAL A 180 7.33 -9.84 13.94
C VAL A 180 6.68 -8.51 13.55
N ALA A 181 7.49 -7.46 13.41
CA ALA A 181 7.07 -6.14 12.96
C ALA A 181 8.29 -5.30 12.55
N PHE A 182 8.12 -4.41 11.59
CA PHE A 182 9.07 -3.33 11.31
C PHE A 182 8.75 -2.15 12.22
N SER A 183 9.28 -2.17 13.45
CA SER A 183 9.03 -1.10 14.41
C SER A 183 10.17 -0.98 15.42
N ARG A 184 10.51 0.27 15.77
CA ARG A 184 11.47 0.61 16.83
C ARG A 184 11.09 -0.01 18.18
N ALA A 185 9.80 -0.21 18.44
CA ALA A 185 9.28 -0.76 19.69
C ALA A 185 9.08 -2.28 19.68
N ALA A 186 9.24 -2.93 18.53
CA ALA A 186 9.00 -4.37 18.41
C ALA A 186 10.15 -5.20 18.99
N LYS A 187 9.84 -6.42 19.42
CA LYS A 187 10.85 -7.38 19.84
C LYS A 187 11.71 -7.78 18.62
N PRO A 188 13.04 -7.93 18.77
CA PRO A 188 13.92 -8.29 17.67
C PRO A 188 13.81 -9.79 17.35
N VAL A 189 12.68 -10.21 16.80
CA VAL A 189 12.47 -11.57 16.28
C VAL A 189 13.03 -11.64 14.85
N PRO A 190 13.99 -12.55 14.55
CA PRO A 190 14.53 -12.70 13.21
C PRO A 190 13.45 -13.06 12.19
N LEU A 191 13.50 -12.41 11.02
CA LEU A 191 12.62 -12.72 9.90
C LEU A 191 13.01 -14.05 9.27
N GLN A 192 12.01 -14.82 8.83
CA GLN A 192 12.18 -16.14 8.23
C GLN A 192 11.30 -16.28 6.97
N PRO A 193 11.73 -17.09 5.98
CA PRO A 193 10.90 -17.40 4.82
C PRO A 193 9.49 -17.85 5.21
N GLY A 194 8.48 -17.33 4.51
CA GLY A 194 7.07 -17.63 4.78
C GLY A 194 6.35 -16.61 5.66
N MET A 195 7.07 -15.75 6.39
CA MET A 195 6.47 -14.65 7.15
C MET A 195 5.93 -13.58 6.19
N ILE A 196 4.73 -13.05 6.50
CA ILE A 196 4.11 -11.95 5.76
C ILE A 196 4.07 -10.73 6.68
N LEU A 197 4.51 -9.57 6.17
CA LEU A 197 4.48 -8.30 6.90
C LEU A 197 3.96 -7.17 6.00
N SER A 198 3.29 -6.16 6.58
CA SER A 198 3.03 -4.90 5.89
C SER A 198 4.32 -4.09 5.72
N ASP A 199 4.37 -3.30 4.64
CA ASP A 199 5.36 -2.26 4.37
C ASP A 199 4.59 -0.98 4.04
N GLU A 200 4.37 -0.17 5.07
CA GLU A 200 3.37 0.90 5.12
C GLU A 200 3.92 2.25 5.63
N PRO A 201 5.07 2.76 5.12
CA PRO A 201 5.54 4.08 5.54
C PRO A 201 4.50 5.17 5.23
N GLY A 202 4.56 6.26 5.99
CA GLY A 202 3.63 7.37 5.85
C GLY A 202 4.20 8.74 6.16
N TYR A 203 3.38 9.76 5.98
CA TYR A 203 3.62 11.13 6.40
C TYR A 203 2.28 11.81 6.65
N TYR A 204 2.15 12.50 7.77
CA TYR A 204 0.88 13.13 8.17
C TYR A 204 1.14 14.57 8.55
N LEU A 205 0.44 15.49 7.87
CA LEU A 205 0.49 16.92 8.15
C LEU A 205 -0.83 17.33 8.82
N PRO A 206 -0.84 17.53 10.16
CA PRO A 206 -2.06 17.79 10.90
C PRO A 206 -2.86 18.95 10.32
N GLY A 207 -4.18 18.74 10.18
CA GLY A 207 -5.09 19.73 9.62
C GLY A 207 -4.99 19.93 8.11
N GLN A 208 -4.19 19.13 7.39
CA GLN A 208 -4.03 19.26 5.94
C GLN A 208 -4.26 17.95 5.18
N TYR A 209 -3.38 16.96 5.32
CA TYR A 209 -3.46 15.69 4.60
C TYR A 209 -2.58 14.62 5.24
N GLY A 210 -2.86 13.37 4.93
CA GLY A 210 -1.97 12.25 5.22
C GLY A 210 -1.63 11.46 3.96
N ILE A 211 -0.50 10.79 4.02
CA ILE A 211 0.02 9.91 2.99
C ILE A 211 0.43 8.62 3.67
N ARG A 212 -0.05 7.50 3.15
CA ARG A 212 0.48 6.17 3.44
C ARG A 212 0.44 5.34 2.15
N ILE A 213 1.47 4.54 1.96
CA ILE A 213 1.60 3.63 0.83
C ILE A 213 1.93 2.28 1.42
N GLU A 214 1.06 1.30 1.20
CA GLU A 214 1.18 0.02 1.86
C GLU A 214 1.00 -1.15 0.90
N ASN A 215 1.89 -2.13 1.03
CA ASN A 215 1.74 -3.45 0.45
C ASN A 215 2.12 -4.51 1.49
N LEU A 216 1.61 -5.73 1.33
CA LEU A 216 2.11 -6.89 2.05
C LEU A 216 3.30 -7.51 1.33
N LEU A 217 4.33 -7.84 2.10
CA LEU A 217 5.58 -8.45 1.69
C LEU A 217 5.69 -9.85 2.27
N LEU A 218 5.97 -10.83 1.43
CA LEU A 218 6.32 -12.19 1.82
C LEU A 218 7.84 -12.34 1.88
N VAL A 219 8.36 -12.73 3.03
CA VAL A 219 9.79 -13.05 3.20
C VAL A 219 10.10 -14.34 2.44
N ARG A 220 11.16 -14.34 1.64
CA ARG A 220 11.67 -15.53 0.95
C ARG A 220 13.19 -15.56 0.92
N GLU A 221 13.74 -16.72 0.57
CA GLU A 221 15.18 -16.83 0.31
C GLU A 221 15.56 -16.03 -0.93
N ALA A 222 16.63 -15.26 -0.83
CA ALA A 222 17.15 -14.46 -1.91
C ALA A 222 18.03 -15.34 -2.83
N PRO A 223 17.94 -15.21 -4.17
CA PRO A 223 18.83 -15.93 -5.07
C PRO A 223 20.30 -15.72 -4.73
N LYS A 224 21.12 -16.78 -4.73
CA LYS A 224 22.53 -16.69 -4.36
C LYS A 224 23.33 -15.86 -5.37
N LEU A 225 24.08 -14.86 -4.88
CA LEU A 225 25.00 -14.08 -5.69
C LEU A 225 26.40 -14.72 -5.76
N PRO A 226 27.23 -14.37 -6.77
CA PRO A 226 28.64 -14.76 -6.79
C PRO A 226 29.35 -14.39 -5.48
N ASP A 227 30.22 -15.27 -5.01
CA ASP A 227 31.02 -15.11 -3.78
C ASP A 227 30.22 -14.93 -2.48
N GLN A 228 28.89 -15.11 -2.52
CA GLN A 228 28.03 -15.03 -1.33
C GLN A 228 28.28 -16.23 -0.40
N VAL A 229 28.80 -15.93 0.80
CA VAL A 229 29.04 -16.94 1.85
C VAL A 229 27.81 -17.16 2.75
N LYS A 230 27.09 -16.09 3.11
CA LYS A 230 25.92 -16.16 4.02
C LYS A 230 24.62 -16.38 3.26
N THR A 231 23.61 -16.97 3.89
CA THR A 231 22.24 -16.96 3.36
C THR A 231 21.64 -15.56 3.47
N PHE A 232 20.98 -15.12 2.40
CA PHE A 232 20.27 -13.84 2.34
C PHE A 232 18.78 -14.09 2.11
N LEU A 233 17.97 -13.19 2.62
CA LEU A 233 16.54 -13.10 2.43
C LEU A 233 16.20 -11.85 1.62
N GLU A 234 15.05 -11.88 0.98
CA GLU A 234 14.46 -10.76 0.25
C GLU A 234 12.93 -10.82 0.40
N PHE A 235 12.24 -9.84 -0.18
CA PHE A 235 10.79 -9.76 -0.16
C PHE A 235 10.18 -10.04 -1.53
N GLU A 236 9.01 -10.67 -1.51
CA GLU A 236 8.06 -10.70 -2.62
C GLU A 236 6.86 -9.84 -2.27
N THR A 237 6.55 -8.83 -3.09
CA THR A 237 5.33 -8.02 -2.92
C THR A 237 4.09 -8.84 -3.31
N LEU A 238 3.18 -9.04 -2.36
CA LEU A 238 1.92 -9.76 -2.54
C LEU A 238 0.82 -8.85 -3.08
N THR A 239 0.69 -7.64 -2.52
CA THR A 239 -0.32 -6.66 -2.94
C THR A 239 -0.09 -6.21 -4.39
N LEU A 240 -1.18 -6.13 -5.16
CA LEU A 240 -1.16 -5.72 -6.57
C LEU A 240 -2.15 -4.57 -6.79
N ALA A 241 -1.68 -3.34 -6.63
CA ALA A 241 -2.45 -2.15 -6.97
C ALA A 241 -1.51 -1.01 -7.41
N PRO A 242 -1.88 -0.23 -8.45
CA PRO A 242 -1.04 0.84 -8.95
C PRO A 242 -0.82 1.92 -7.88
N TYR A 243 0.27 2.67 -8.02
CA TYR A 243 0.51 3.89 -7.26
C TYR A 243 -0.15 5.09 -7.97
N GLU A 244 -0.39 6.18 -7.25
CA GLU A 244 -0.96 7.39 -7.85
C GLU A 244 0.15 8.16 -8.59
N ARG A 245 0.27 7.91 -9.90
CA ARG A 245 1.32 8.49 -10.75
C ARG A 245 1.37 10.01 -10.69
N ARG A 246 0.23 10.69 -10.50
CA ARG A 246 0.18 12.16 -10.42
C ARG A 246 0.86 12.71 -9.17
N LEU A 247 0.95 11.91 -8.10
CA LEU A 247 1.61 12.29 -6.86
C LEU A 247 3.12 11.98 -6.85
N ILE A 248 3.64 11.29 -7.88
CA ILE A 248 5.06 10.98 -7.97
C ILE A 248 5.80 12.14 -8.64
N GLU A 249 6.95 12.51 -8.08
CA GLU A 249 7.91 13.45 -8.67
C GLU A 249 9.08 12.64 -9.27
N PRO A 250 9.07 12.34 -10.59
CA PRO A 250 10.03 11.41 -11.19
C PRO A 250 11.48 11.88 -11.07
N ALA A 251 11.72 13.20 -10.97
CA ALA A 251 13.06 13.76 -10.82
C ALA A 251 13.73 13.41 -9.48
N MET A 252 12.95 12.98 -8.48
CA MET A 252 13.47 12.55 -7.17
C MET A 252 13.84 11.07 -7.12
N LEU A 253 13.38 10.28 -8.09
CA LEU A 253 13.64 8.84 -8.14
C LEU A 253 15.00 8.57 -8.79
N THR A 254 15.77 7.69 -8.17
CA THR A 254 16.91 7.04 -8.83
C THR A 254 16.42 6.17 -9.99
N ALA A 255 17.32 5.82 -10.91
CA ALA A 255 16.99 4.92 -12.01
C ALA A 255 16.46 3.57 -11.49
N ALA A 256 17.11 3.00 -10.47
CA ALA A 256 16.70 1.72 -9.89
C ALA A 256 15.31 1.77 -9.23
N GLU A 257 14.98 2.84 -8.50
CA GLU A 257 13.63 3.02 -7.93
C GLU A 257 12.58 3.13 -9.04
N ARG A 258 12.85 3.95 -10.07
CA ARG A 258 11.95 4.13 -11.21
C ARG A 258 11.72 2.81 -11.95
N ASP A 259 12.79 2.07 -12.23
CA ASP A 259 12.72 0.78 -12.93
C ASP A 259 11.92 -0.24 -12.12
N TRP A 260 12.12 -0.29 -10.79
CA TRP A 260 11.33 -1.16 -9.92
C TRP A 260 9.84 -0.77 -9.91
N ILE A 261 9.51 0.52 -9.80
CA ILE A 261 8.12 1.00 -9.83
C ILE A 261 7.46 0.63 -11.18
N ASN A 262 8.17 0.88 -12.29
CA ASN A 262 7.68 0.54 -13.63
C ASN A 262 7.45 -0.97 -13.79
N ALA A 263 8.38 -1.80 -13.30
CA ALA A 263 8.24 -3.26 -13.32
C ALA A 263 7.07 -3.74 -12.45
N TYR A 264 6.91 -3.17 -11.25
CA TYR A 264 5.79 -3.46 -10.37
C TYR A 264 4.45 -3.09 -11.02
N GLN A 265 4.32 -1.89 -11.59
CA GLN A 265 3.09 -1.47 -12.27
C GLN A 265 2.79 -2.32 -13.51
N ALA A 266 3.82 -2.70 -14.28
CA ALA A 266 3.64 -3.62 -15.41
C ALA A 266 3.13 -5.00 -14.96
N ARG A 267 3.63 -5.50 -13.81
CA ARG A 267 3.13 -6.73 -13.18
C ARG A 267 1.67 -6.59 -12.73
N VAL A 268 1.31 -5.49 -12.07
CA VAL A 268 -0.08 -5.19 -11.68
C VAL A 268 -0.99 -5.23 -12.91
N LEU A 269 -0.61 -4.54 -13.99
CA LEU A 269 -1.38 -4.55 -15.23
C LEU A 269 -1.54 -5.97 -15.80
N ALA A 270 -0.45 -6.72 -15.89
CA ALA A 270 -0.45 -8.05 -16.48
C ALA A 270 -1.27 -9.07 -15.67
N GLU A 271 -1.19 -9.02 -14.34
CA GLU A 271 -1.89 -9.98 -13.46
C GLU A 271 -3.35 -9.57 -13.19
N VAL A 272 -3.70 -8.28 -13.19
CA VAL A 272 -5.03 -7.81 -12.75
C VAL A 272 -5.97 -7.52 -13.91
N ALA A 273 -5.50 -6.85 -14.97
CA ALA A 273 -6.37 -6.41 -16.07
C ALA A 273 -7.15 -7.52 -16.78
N PRO A 274 -6.61 -8.76 -16.97
CA PRO A 274 -7.38 -9.85 -17.56
C PRO A 274 -8.62 -10.28 -16.78
N HIS A 275 -8.72 -9.89 -15.50
CA HIS A 275 -9.83 -10.22 -14.61
C HIS A 275 -10.79 -9.03 -14.37
N CYS A 276 -10.54 -7.90 -15.02
CA CYS A 276 -11.34 -6.69 -14.94
C CYS A 276 -12.28 -6.54 -16.14
N ASP A 277 -13.35 -5.74 -15.98
CA ASP A 277 -14.14 -5.26 -17.12
C ASP A 277 -13.32 -4.34 -18.02
N ALA A 278 -13.83 -4.06 -19.23
CA ALA A 278 -13.11 -3.30 -20.25
C ALA A 278 -12.71 -1.89 -19.79
N ASP A 279 -13.57 -1.20 -19.04
CA ASP A 279 -13.34 0.18 -18.60
C ASP A 279 -12.27 0.22 -17.50
N THR A 280 -12.36 -0.69 -16.52
CA THR A 280 -11.36 -0.84 -15.47
C THR A 280 -10.01 -1.26 -16.06
N ALA A 281 -9.99 -2.19 -17.03
CA ALA A 281 -8.76 -2.61 -17.70
C ALA A 281 -8.14 -1.49 -18.55
N ALA A 282 -8.95 -0.64 -19.19
CA ALA A 282 -8.47 0.54 -19.90
C ALA A 282 -7.83 1.55 -18.94
N TRP A 283 -8.51 1.87 -17.83
CA TRP A 283 -7.95 2.73 -16.79
C TRP A 283 -6.65 2.18 -16.20
N LEU A 284 -6.58 0.87 -15.93
CA LEU A 284 -5.36 0.23 -15.42
C LEU A 284 -4.16 0.40 -16.35
N ARG A 285 -4.35 0.35 -17.68
CA ARG A 285 -3.25 0.58 -18.64
C ARG A 285 -2.65 1.98 -18.50
N GLU A 286 -3.49 2.98 -18.27
CA GLU A 286 -3.06 4.37 -18.06
C GLU A 286 -2.43 4.55 -16.68
N ALA A 287 -3.06 4.00 -15.64
CA ALA A 287 -2.58 4.06 -14.25
C ALA A 287 -1.25 3.30 -14.05
N CYS A 288 -0.97 2.29 -14.87
CA CYS A 288 0.26 1.49 -14.82
C CYS A 288 1.30 1.88 -15.87
N ALA A 289 1.06 2.92 -16.67
CA ALA A 289 2.02 3.34 -17.68
C ALA A 289 3.35 3.76 -17.03
N PRO A 290 4.50 3.55 -17.72
CA PRO A 290 5.81 3.93 -17.18
C PRO A 290 5.90 5.40 -16.75
N LEU A 291 6.72 5.67 -15.74
CA LEU A 291 7.07 7.00 -15.22
C LEU A 291 8.15 7.71 -16.05
#